data_AF-A0A7C6YP94-F1
#
_entry.id   AF-A0A7C6YP94-F1
#
_cell.length_a   1.000
_cell.length_b   1.000
_cell.length_c   1.000
_cell.angle_alpha   90.00
_cell.angle_beta   90.00
_cell.angle_gamma   90.00
#
_symmetry.space_group_name_H-M   'P 1'
#
loop_
_entity.id
_entity.type
_entity.pdbx_description
1 polymer ?
#
loop_
_entity_poly.entity_id
_entity_poly.type
_entity_poly.pdbx_seq_one_letter_code
_entity_poly.pdbx_strand_id
1 'polypeptide(L)'
;VYGAQAVAAAVSSAMAGYGWEAAIEAALNAVPENSWIYRQIEKAVSIGTSCDCVFEAVDELHDKIGILHYFWTSMAPEAVPLALGVYAAAKGQFRDSILGGVNVGRDADTIAAIAGALGGATSGSESVPKQWWEKIRPATGKYVRKAKDLDVVELARALTALAEKEATS
;
A
#
# COMPACT_ATOMS: atom_id res chain seq x y z
N VAL A 1 -10.89 10.45 4.53
CA VAL A 1 -10.45 10.37 5.94
C VAL A 1 -10.26 8.92 6.37
N TYR A 2 -11.33 8.11 6.45
CA TYR A 2 -11.21 6.70 6.87
C TYR A 2 -10.20 5.85 6.08
N GLY A 3 -10.15 5.98 4.75
CA GLY A 3 -9.14 5.27 3.95
C GLY A 3 -7.69 5.64 4.31
N ALA A 4 -7.43 6.92 4.61
CA ALA A 4 -6.10 7.35 5.05
C ALA A 4 -5.76 6.83 6.45
N GLN A 5 -6.75 6.78 7.35
CA GLN A 5 -6.58 6.20 8.69
C GLN A 5 -6.28 4.70 8.61
N ALA A 6 -6.97 3.96 7.74
CA ALA A 6 -6.71 2.54 7.48
C ALA A 6 -5.27 2.30 7.02
N VAL A 7 -4.83 3.04 5.99
CA VAL A 7 -3.45 2.91 5.47
C VAL A 7 -2.42 3.29 6.52
N ALA A 8 -2.63 4.38 7.26
CA ALA A 8 -1.70 4.80 8.31
C ALA A 8 -1.58 3.77 9.44
N ALA A 9 -2.70 3.21 9.90
CA ALA A 9 -2.71 2.18 10.93
C ALA A 9 -1.99 0.90 10.47
N ALA A 10 -2.24 0.48 9.23
CA ALA A 10 -1.61 -0.70 8.63
C ALA A 10 -0.09 -0.52 8.45
N VAL A 11 0.36 0.62 7.91
CA VAL A 11 1.78 0.94 7.75
C VAL A 11 2.47 1.02 9.12
N SER A 12 1.85 1.67 10.11
CA SER A 12 2.39 1.76 11.47
C SER A 12 2.57 0.37 12.10
N SER A 13 1.57 -0.51 11.98
CA SER A 13 1.63 -1.89 12.46
C SER A 13 2.78 -2.67 11.77
N ALA A 14 2.88 -2.58 10.44
CA ALA A 14 3.96 -3.22 9.70
C ALA A 14 5.35 -2.69 10.10
N MET A 15 5.51 -1.36 10.25
CA MET A 15 6.76 -0.73 10.69
C MET A 15 7.16 -1.12 12.12
N ALA A 16 6.20 -1.44 12.99
CA ALA A 16 6.46 -1.95 14.33
C ALA A 16 6.90 -3.43 14.35
N GLY A 17 7.02 -4.06 13.18
CA GLY A 17 7.49 -5.45 13.03
C GLY A 17 6.39 -6.49 13.11
N TYR A 18 5.10 -6.08 13.09
CA TYR A 18 4.00 -7.02 13.02
C TYR A 18 3.83 -7.59 11.60
N GLY A 19 3.30 -8.81 11.52
CA GLY A 19 3.02 -9.49 10.25
C GLY A 19 1.93 -8.82 9.41
N TRP A 20 1.79 -9.26 8.17
CA TRP A 20 0.86 -8.65 7.22
C TRP A 20 -0.61 -8.80 7.63
N GLU A 21 -0.96 -9.89 8.32
CA GLU A 21 -2.29 -10.13 8.89
C GLU A 21 -2.62 -9.06 9.95
N ALA A 22 -1.69 -8.79 10.85
CA ALA A 22 -1.86 -7.77 11.90
C ALA A 22 -1.88 -6.35 11.33
N ALA A 23 -1.19 -6.10 10.22
CA ALA A 23 -1.30 -4.83 9.49
C ALA A 23 -2.70 -4.63 8.88
N ILE A 24 -3.30 -5.69 8.32
CA ILE A 24 -4.67 -5.64 7.80
C ILE A 24 -5.69 -5.45 8.93
N GLU A 25 -5.51 -6.15 10.05
CA GLU A 25 -6.36 -5.99 11.23
C GLU A 25 -6.32 -4.54 11.75
N ALA A 26 -5.13 -3.95 11.82
CA ALA A 26 -4.98 -2.53 12.19
C ALA A 26 -5.72 -1.60 11.20
N ALA A 27 -5.72 -1.93 9.90
CA ALA A 27 -6.45 -1.18 8.88
C ALA A 27 -7.98 -1.20 9.12
N LEU A 28 -8.52 -2.40 9.41
CA LEU A 28 -9.94 -2.61 9.67
C LEU A 28 -10.38 -1.92 10.97
N ASN A 29 -9.58 -2.02 12.04
CA ASN A 29 -9.85 -1.37 13.32
C ASN A 29 -9.84 0.16 13.25
N ALA A 30 -9.20 0.74 12.24
CA ALA A 30 -9.13 2.19 12.03
C ALA A 30 -10.32 2.77 11.24
N VAL A 31 -11.27 1.94 10.79
CA VAL A 31 -12.46 2.38 10.04
C VAL A 31 -13.75 1.88 10.70
N PRO A 32 -14.89 2.59 10.56
CA PRO A 32 -16.15 2.15 11.16
C PRO A 32 -16.63 0.82 10.57
N GLU A 33 -16.93 -0.18 11.42
CA GLU A 33 -17.28 -1.57 11.04
C GLU A 33 -18.45 -1.69 10.04
N ASN A 34 -19.41 -0.75 10.06
CA ASN A 34 -20.56 -0.76 9.14
C ASN A 34 -20.42 0.16 7.93
N SER A 35 -19.22 0.68 7.70
CA SER A 35 -18.95 1.55 6.55
C SER A 35 -18.83 0.75 5.25
N TRP A 36 -19.01 1.44 4.13
CA TRP A 36 -18.77 0.83 2.82
C TRP A 36 -17.30 0.43 2.64
N ILE A 37 -16.36 1.26 3.09
CA ILE A 37 -14.93 0.96 2.97
C ILE A 37 -14.53 -0.27 3.79
N TYR A 38 -15.06 -0.45 5.01
CA TYR A 38 -14.81 -1.64 5.83
C TYR A 38 -15.17 -2.92 5.06
N ARG A 39 -16.41 -2.99 4.55
CA ARG A 39 -16.89 -4.14 3.77
C ARG A 39 -16.08 -4.41 2.50
N GLN A 40 -15.60 -3.34 1.83
CA GLN A 40 -14.75 -3.50 0.66
C GLN A 40 -13.36 -4.02 1.03
N ILE A 41 -12.77 -3.56 2.14
CA ILE A 41 -11.49 -4.07 2.64
C ILE A 41 -11.62 -5.55 2.97
N GLU A 42 -12.62 -5.95 3.75
CA GLU A 42 -12.83 -7.37 4.09
C GLU A 42 -12.97 -8.24 2.83
N LYS A 43 -13.78 -7.79 1.87
CA LYS A 43 -13.97 -8.51 0.60
C LYS A 43 -12.67 -8.63 -0.20
N ALA A 44 -11.89 -7.56 -0.31
CA ALA A 44 -10.64 -7.55 -1.07
C ALA A 44 -9.57 -8.44 -0.41
N VAL A 45 -9.47 -8.38 0.92
CA VAL A 45 -8.57 -9.24 1.70
C VAL A 45 -8.99 -10.71 1.58
N SER A 46 -10.28 -11.00 1.65
CA SER A 46 -10.80 -12.36 1.45
C SER A 46 -10.43 -12.91 0.07
N ILE A 47 -10.50 -12.11 -0.99
CA ILE A 47 -10.04 -12.51 -2.32
C ILE A 47 -8.53 -12.77 -2.30
N GLY A 48 -7.74 -11.80 -1.83
CA GLY A 48 -6.28 -11.91 -1.86
C GLY A 48 -5.76 -13.13 -1.08
N THR A 49 -6.35 -13.43 0.08
CA THR A 49 -5.98 -14.59 0.91
C THR A 49 -6.43 -15.94 0.34
N SER A 50 -7.38 -15.94 -0.60
CA SER A 50 -7.87 -17.17 -1.24
C SER A 50 -7.01 -17.64 -2.43
N CYS A 51 -6.09 -16.79 -2.90
CA CYS A 51 -5.22 -17.07 -4.04
C CYS A 51 -3.81 -17.49 -3.58
N ASP A 52 -3.11 -18.29 -4.39
CA ASP A 52 -1.76 -18.76 -4.06
C ASP A 52 -0.70 -17.69 -4.33
N CYS A 53 -0.94 -16.85 -5.34
CA CYS A 53 -0.08 -15.72 -5.67
C CYS A 53 -0.86 -14.49 -6.11
N VAL A 54 -0.18 -13.33 -6.10
CA VAL A 54 -0.80 -12.05 -6.44
C VAL A 54 -1.39 -12.03 -7.85
N PHE A 55 -0.76 -12.70 -8.81
CA PHE A 55 -1.17 -12.70 -10.22
C PHE A 55 -2.51 -13.42 -10.45
N GLU A 56 -2.86 -14.37 -9.59
CA GLU A 56 -4.18 -15.02 -9.62
C GLU A 56 -5.27 -14.12 -9.03
N ALA A 57 -4.92 -13.29 -8.05
CA ALA A 57 -5.86 -12.38 -7.40
C ALA A 57 -6.18 -11.13 -8.23
N VAL A 58 -5.30 -10.73 -9.16
CA VAL A 58 -5.42 -9.47 -9.93
C VAL A 58 -6.78 -9.32 -10.61
N ASP A 59 -7.19 -10.32 -11.40
CA ASP A 59 -8.43 -10.23 -12.18
C ASP A 59 -9.66 -10.19 -11.27
N GLU A 60 -9.68 -11.04 -10.23
CA GLU A 60 -10.81 -11.08 -9.30
C GLU A 60 -10.90 -9.80 -8.45
N LEU A 61 -9.77 -9.26 -8.01
CA LEU A 61 -9.73 -7.98 -7.31
C LEU A 61 -10.26 -6.86 -8.20
N HIS A 62 -9.79 -6.77 -9.45
CA HIS A 62 -10.26 -5.80 -10.43
C HIS A 62 -11.78 -5.88 -10.63
N ASP A 63 -12.30 -7.08 -10.87
CA ASP A 63 -13.70 -7.29 -11.23
C ASP A 63 -14.66 -7.16 -10.05
N LYS A 64 -14.24 -7.57 -8.85
CA LYS A 64 -15.13 -7.62 -7.67
C LYS A 64 -15.06 -6.39 -6.79
N ILE A 65 -13.95 -5.66 -6.82
CA ILE A 65 -13.74 -4.46 -5.98
C ILE A 65 -13.82 -3.19 -6.84
N GLY A 66 -13.36 -3.26 -8.09
CA GLY A 66 -13.40 -2.15 -9.03
C GLY A 66 -14.82 -1.65 -9.26
N ILE A 67 -14.99 -0.33 -9.27
CA ILE A 67 -16.27 0.33 -9.51
C ILE A 67 -16.32 0.70 -10.99
N LEU A 68 -16.47 -0.31 -11.84
CA LEU A 68 -16.29 -0.20 -13.28
C LEU A 68 -17.25 0.78 -13.97
N HIS A 69 -18.43 1.00 -13.38
CA HIS A 69 -19.41 1.97 -13.87
C HIS A 69 -19.12 3.42 -13.45
N TYR A 70 -18.07 3.66 -12.66
CA TYR A 70 -17.62 4.98 -12.24
C TYR A 70 -16.27 5.31 -12.86
N PHE A 71 -16.24 6.45 -13.58
CA PHE A 71 -15.09 6.85 -14.38
C PHE A 71 -13.89 7.33 -13.55
N TRP A 72 -14.09 7.74 -12.30
CA TRP A 72 -13.02 8.22 -11.42
C TRP A 72 -12.53 7.11 -10.51
N THR A 73 -11.39 6.52 -10.87
CA THR A 73 -10.80 5.35 -10.20
C THR A 73 -10.16 5.66 -8.85
N SER A 74 -9.98 6.94 -8.51
CA SER A 74 -9.26 7.42 -7.32
C SER A 74 -10.13 7.49 -6.05
N MET A 75 -11.26 6.80 -6.04
CA MET A 75 -12.11 6.75 -4.85
C MET A 75 -11.44 5.90 -3.76
N ALA A 76 -11.31 6.46 -2.55
CA ALA A 76 -10.79 5.75 -1.39
C ALA A 76 -11.46 4.37 -1.14
N PRO A 77 -12.80 4.19 -1.22
CA PRO A 77 -13.44 2.87 -1.07
C PRO A 77 -13.23 1.90 -2.25
N GLU A 78 -12.42 2.28 -3.24
CA GLU A 78 -11.96 1.41 -4.34
C GLU A 78 -10.44 1.17 -4.21
N ALA A 79 -9.65 2.24 -4.21
CA ALA A 79 -8.18 2.15 -4.23
C ALA A 79 -7.58 1.52 -2.96
N VAL A 80 -8.09 1.88 -1.77
CA VAL A 80 -7.56 1.34 -0.50
C VAL A 80 -7.86 -0.15 -0.34
N PRO A 81 -9.11 -0.63 -0.58
CA PRO A 81 -9.40 -2.06 -0.63
C PRO A 81 -8.58 -2.83 -1.66
N LEU A 82 -8.45 -2.31 -2.89
CA LEU A 82 -7.62 -2.96 -3.93
C LEU A 82 -6.17 -3.12 -3.46
N ALA A 83 -5.59 -2.08 -2.86
CA ALA A 83 -4.22 -2.13 -2.34
C ALA A 83 -4.07 -3.14 -1.19
N LEU A 84 -5.02 -3.20 -0.26
CA LEU A 84 -5.01 -4.15 0.86
C LEU A 84 -5.25 -5.59 0.39
N GLY A 85 -6.10 -5.80 -0.62
CA GLY A 85 -6.30 -7.11 -1.24
C GLY A 85 -5.05 -7.61 -1.97
N VAL A 86 -4.38 -6.74 -2.74
CA VAL A 86 -3.07 -7.03 -3.36
C VAL A 86 -2.02 -7.35 -2.29
N TYR A 87 -1.94 -6.55 -1.24
CA TYR A 87 -1.00 -6.75 -0.13
C TYR A 87 -1.23 -8.09 0.59
N ALA A 88 -2.50 -8.48 0.79
CA ALA A 88 -2.87 -9.77 1.33
C ALA A 88 -2.44 -10.94 0.40
N ALA A 89 -2.70 -10.82 -0.90
CA ALA A 89 -2.28 -11.83 -1.90
C ALA A 89 -0.76 -11.97 -2.00
N ALA A 90 -0.04 -10.86 -1.79
CA ALA A 90 1.42 -10.82 -1.73
C ALA A 90 1.99 -11.31 -0.39
N LYS A 91 1.16 -11.56 0.63
CA LYS A 91 1.59 -11.97 1.98
C LYS A 91 2.68 -11.06 2.55
N GLY A 92 2.53 -9.76 2.33
CA GLY A 92 3.49 -8.74 2.77
C GLY A 92 4.78 -8.63 1.95
N GLN A 93 4.98 -9.43 0.90
CA GLN A 93 6.18 -9.37 0.07
C GLN A 93 6.18 -8.11 -0.80
N PHE A 94 7.22 -7.28 -0.67
CA PHE A 94 7.32 -5.99 -1.37
C PHE A 94 7.17 -6.10 -2.89
N ARG A 95 7.93 -7.01 -3.52
CA ARG A 95 7.96 -7.14 -4.97
C ARG A 95 6.58 -7.49 -5.53
N ASP A 96 5.94 -8.48 -4.91
CA ASP A 96 4.63 -8.96 -5.35
C ASP A 96 3.53 -7.93 -5.06
N SER A 97 3.66 -7.17 -3.96
CA SER A 97 2.73 -6.07 -3.65
C SER A 97 2.78 -4.97 -4.71
N ILE A 98 3.98 -4.59 -5.17
CA ILE A 98 4.15 -3.62 -6.27
C ILE A 98 3.61 -4.20 -7.58
N LEU A 99 4.00 -5.43 -7.93
CA LEU A 99 3.61 -6.05 -9.20
C LEU A 99 2.10 -6.28 -9.27
N GLY A 100 1.46 -6.70 -8.20
CA GLY A 100 -0.01 -6.79 -8.14
C GLY A 100 -0.67 -5.43 -8.30
N GLY A 101 -0.15 -4.41 -7.58
CA GLY A 101 -0.74 -3.08 -7.59
C GLY A 101 -0.68 -2.40 -8.96
N VAL A 102 0.40 -2.60 -9.72
CA VAL A 102 0.50 -2.06 -11.09
C VAL A 102 -0.31 -2.85 -12.11
N ASN A 103 -0.61 -4.13 -11.85
CA ASN A 103 -1.34 -4.99 -12.79
C ASN A 103 -2.85 -5.07 -12.53
N VAL A 104 -3.34 -4.72 -11.32
CA VAL A 104 -4.79 -4.69 -11.01
C VAL A 104 -5.57 -3.60 -11.75
N GLY A 105 -4.85 -2.69 -12.40
CA GLY A 105 -5.46 -1.60 -13.17
C GLY A 105 -6.09 -0.54 -12.27
N ARG A 106 -7.08 0.18 -12.82
CA ARG A 106 -7.75 1.31 -12.15
C ARG A 106 -6.74 2.41 -11.77
N ASP A 107 -6.72 2.86 -10.52
CA ASP A 107 -5.79 3.86 -9.99
C ASP A 107 -4.44 3.22 -9.63
N ALA A 108 -3.81 2.61 -10.63
CA ALA A 108 -2.71 1.66 -10.46
C ALA A 108 -1.50 2.27 -9.75
N ASP A 109 -1.21 3.57 -9.95
CA ASP A 109 -0.13 4.27 -9.27
C ASP A 109 -0.43 4.45 -7.78
N THR A 110 -1.65 4.87 -7.41
CA THR A 110 -2.08 4.96 -6.00
C THR A 110 -2.10 3.59 -5.33
N ILE A 111 -2.65 2.57 -6.01
CA ILE A 111 -2.77 1.22 -5.48
C ILE A 111 -1.38 0.63 -5.24
N ALA A 112 -0.48 0.72 -6.23
CA ALA A 112 0.90 0.26 -6.09
C ALA A 112 1.67 1.05 -5.03
N ALA A 113 1.42 2.36 -4.89
CA ALA A 113 2.05 3.16 -3.83
C ALA A 113 1.63 2.69 -2.43
N ILE A 114 0.34 2.44 -2.20
CA ILE A 114 -0.17 1.94 -0.91
C ILE A 114 0.32 0.52 -0.63
N ALA A 115 0.15 -0.40 -1.59
CA ALA A 115 0.57 -1.80 -1.44
C ALA A 115 2.10 -1.90 -1.27
N GLY A 116 2.86 -1.07 -1.99
CA GLY A 116 4.31 -0.96 -1.88
C GLY A 116 4.79 -0.40 -0.53
N ALA A 117 4.09 0.60 0.02
CA ALA A 117 4.40 1.12 1.35
C ALA A 117 4.21 0.06 2.43
N LEU A 118 3.12 -0.71 2.36
CA LEU A 118 2.83 -1.83 3.26
C LEU A 118 3.85 -2.96 3.08
N GLY A 119 4.08 -3.41 1.85
CA GLY A 119 5.04 -4.47 1.55
C GLY A 119 6.47 -4.09 1.93
N GLY A 120 6.86 -2.83 1.76
CA GLY A 120 8.17 -2.31 2.15
C GLY A 120 8.33 -2.18 3.66
N ALA A 121 7.27 -1.77 4.36
CA ALA A 121 7.24 -1.76 5.82
C ALA A 121 7.37 -3.17 6.41
N THR A 122 6.69 -4.16 5.83
CA THR A 122 6.73 -5.56 6.30
C THR A 122 8.03 -6.28 5.91
N SER A 123 8.50 -6.11 4.68
CA SER A 123 9.66 -6.85 4.16
C SER A 123 11.00 -6.15 4.41
N GLY A 124 10.98 -4.89 4.87
CA GLY A 124 12.17 -4.07 5.06
C GLY A 124 12.78 -3.53 3.75
N SER A 125 13.69 -2.57 3.88
CA SER A 125 14.29 -1.86 2.74
C SER A 125 15.16 -2.74 1.83
N GLU A 126 15.78 -3.78 2.38
CA GLU A 126 16.60 -4.76 1.63
C GLU A 126 15.77 -5.55 0.60
N SER A 127 14.45 -5.63 0.79
CA SER A 127 13.54 -6.30 -0.16
C SER A 127 13.30 -5.50 -1.45
N VAL A 128 13.62 -4.20 -1.45
CA VAL A 128 13.38 -3.31 -2.59
C VAL A 128 14.49 -3.52 -3.64
N PRO A 129 14.17 -3.97 -4.87
CA PRO A 129 15.19 -4.18 -5.90
C PRO A 129 15.95 -2.89 -6.20
N LYS A 130 17.28 -2.94 -6.12
CA LYS A 130 18.17 -1.79 -6.32
C LYS A 130 17.87 -1.01 -7.61
N GLN A 131 17.71 -1.75 -8.70
CA GLN A 131 17.36 -1.21 -10.02
C GLN A 131 16.04 -0.41 -10.07
N TRP A 132 15.13 -0.57 -9.11
CA TRP A 132 13.87 0.17 -9.07
C TRP A 132 14.07 1.54 -8.42
N TRP A 133 14.69 1.59 -7.25
CA TRP A 133 14.87 2.87 -6.56
C TRP A 133 15.94 3.74 -7.22
N GLU A 134 16.93 3.17 -7.92
CA GLU A 134 17.92 3.95 -8.69
C GLU A 134 17.28 4.74 -9.83
N LYS A 135 16.21 4.21 -10.44
CA LYS A 135 15.53 4.87 -11.58
C LYS A 135 14.69 6.08 -11.20
N ILE A 136 14.35 6.22 -9.91
CA ILE A 136 13.48 7.28 -9.40
C ILE A 136 14.26 8.33 -8.59
N ARG A 137 15.60 8.24 -8.60
CA ARG A 137 16.51 9.17 -7.90
C ARG A 137 17.35 9.97 -8.91
N PRO A 138 17.55 11.28 -8.67
CA PRO A 138 16.75 12.12 -7.76
C PRO A 138 15.35 12.36 -8.36
N ALA A 139 14.40 12.78 -7.52
CA ALA A 139 13.08 13.13 -8.01
C ALA A 139 13.16 14.30 -9.02
N THR A 140 12.59 14.10 -10.21
CA THR A 140 12.70 15.06 -11.34
C THR A 140 11.99 16.39 -11.09
N GLY A 141 11.08 16.44 -10.11
CA GLY A 141 10.28 17.63 -9.81
C GLY A 141 9.27 18.03 -10.89
N LYS A 142 9.00 17.16 -11.88
CA LYS A 142 8.12 17.46 -13.04
C LYS A 142 6.71 17.87 -12.62
N TYR A 143 6.13 17.14 -11.66
CA TYR A 143 4.76 17.38 -11.17
C TYR A 143 4.73 18.05 -9.80
N VAL A 144 5.68 17.73 -8.93
CA VAL A 144 5.84 18.35 -7.61
C VAL A 144 7.15 19.13 -7.59
N ARG A 145 7.09 20.42 -7.96
CA ARG A 145 8.28 21.28 -8.06
C ARG A 145 9.12 21.32 -6.78
N LYS A 146 8.47 21.23 -5.61
CA LYS A 146 9.15 21.20 -4.30
C LYS A 146 9.97 19.93 -4.06
N ALA A 147 9.67 18.85 -4.77
CA ALA A 147 10.40 17.59 -4.69
C ALA A 147 11.55 17.52 -5.71
N LYS A 148 11.80 18.57 -6.50
CA LYS A 148 12.90 18.58 -7.46
C LYS A 148 14.23 18.36 -6.72
N ASP A 149 15.05 17.46 -7.26
CA ASP A 149 16.37 17.11 -6.75
C ASP A 149 16.36 16.44 -5.36
N LEU A 150 15.17 16.14 -4.82
CA LEU A 150 15.03 15.42 -3.57
C LEU A 150 15.36 13.95 -3.77
N ASP A 151 16.20 13.44 -2.88
CA ASP A 151 16.54 12.04 -2.81
C ASP A 151 15.59 11.30 -1.86
N VAL A 152 14.79 10.38 -2.41
CA VAL A 152 13.78 9.64 -1.64
C VAL A 152 14.37 8.74 -0.56
N VAL A 153 15.59 8.24 -0.75
CA VAL A 153 16.26 7.38 0.24
C VAL A 153 16.82 8.24 1.37
N GLU A 154 17.44 9.38 1.05
CA GLU A 154 17.91 10.31 2.09
C GLU A 154 16.74 10.89 2.89
N LEU A 155 15.62 11.19 2.23
CA LEU A 155 14.40 11.59 2.92
C LEU A 155 13.89 10.51 3.88
N ALA A 156 13.85 9.25 3.45
CA ALA A 156 13.46 8.13 4.31
C ALA A 156 14.38 8.03 5.54
N ARG A 157 15.70 8.13 5.36
CA ARG A 157 16.67 8.14 6.48
C ARG A 157 16.43 9.29 7.46
N ALA A 158 16.17 10.49 6.95
CA ALA A 158 15.89 11.66 7.77
C ALA A 158 14.61 11.49 8.60
N LEU A 159 13.56 10.90 8.02
CA LEU A 159 12.30 10.59 8.72
C LEU A 159 12.49 9.53 9.80
N THR A 160 13.27 8.47 9.53
CA THR A 160 13.62 7.45 10.53
C THR A 160 14.35 8.07 11.71
N ALA A 161 15.38 8.90 11.46
CA ALA A 161 16.13 9.57 12.52
C ALA A 161 15.24 10.50 13.39
N LEU A 162 14.24 11.15 12.77
CA LEU A 162 13.28 11.96 13.51
C LEU A 162 12.38 11.10 14.42
N ALA A 163 11.86 9.98 13.90
CA ALA A 163 11.02 9.06 14.67
C ALA A 163 11.78 8.44 15.86
N GLU A 164 13.05 8.07 15.68
CA GLU A 164 13.91 7.56 16.76
C GLU A 164 14.16 8.61 17.84
N LYS A 165 14.33 9.88 17.44
CA LYS A 165 14.48 11.00 18.38
C LYS A 165 13.21 11.24 19.19
N GLU A 166 12.04 11.15 18.56
CA GLU A 166 10.75 11.30 19.26
C GLU A 166 10.48 10.12 20.21
N ALA A 167 10.89 8.90 19.87
CA ALA A 167 10.73 7.73 20.74
C ALA A 167 11.66 7.74 21.98
N THR A 168 12.73 8.55 21.95
CA THR A 168 13.73 8.68 23.02
C THR A 168 13.56 9.95 23.86
N SER A 169 12.63 10.83 23.51
CA SER A 169 12.31 12.10 24.20
C SER A 169 11.07 11.94 25.07
#